data_AF-A0AAV8ZRX0-F1
#
_entry.id   AF-A0AAV8ZRX0-F1
#
_cell.length_a   1.000
_cell.length_b   1.000
_cell.length_c   1.000
_cell.angle_alpha   90.00
_cell.angle_beta   90.00
_cell.angle_gamma   90.00
#
_symmetry.space_group_name_H-M   'P 1'
#
loop_
_entity.id
_entity.type
_entity.pdbx_description
1 polymer ?
#
loop_
_entity_poly.entity_id
_entity_poly.type
_entity_poly.pdbx_seq_one_letter_code
_entity_poly.pdbx_strand_id
1 'polypeptide(L)'
;MAKSKYHLMHKLVIFTIFAVISSTWAYSAGAPESTCDDMTPKHPVEPQKSRLPYKILISKDAVKGGEEVEITISGKIFKGFLLQVRNEDKAVGEFQIPDDDKYSKATNCHGAKRVSTFIFSKM
;
A
#
# COMPACT_ATOMS: atom_id res chain seq x y z
N MET A 1 52.67 10.07 -0.59
CA MET A 1 51.51 10.64 0.14
C MET A 1 50.16 10.54 -0.61
N ALA A 2 50.09 10.56 -1.94
CA ALA A 2 48.80 10.54 -2.66
C ALA A 2 47.99 9.23 -2.51
N LYS A 3 48.65 8.07 -2.51
CA LYS A 3 48.00 6.74 -2.40
C LYS A 3 47.19 6.54 -1.11
N SER A 4 47.66 7.11 0.01
CA SER A 4 46.96 7.08 1.30
C SER A 4 45.69 7.95 1.29
N LYS A 5 45.73 9.11 0.62
CA LYS A 5 44.56 9.98 0.45
C LYS A 5 43.48 9.32 -0.40
N TYR A 6 43.84 8.64 -1.50
CA TYR A 6 42.86 7.91 -2.33
C TYR A 6 42.20 6.74 -1.58
N HIS A 7 42.95 6.03 -0.72
CA HIS A 7 42.37 4.97 0.12
C HIS A 7 41.42 5.51 1.20
N LEU A 8 41.74 6.65 1.82
CA LEU A 8 40.87 7.30 2.80
C LEU A 8 39.59 7.84 2.14
N MET A 9 39.71 8.46 0.96
CA MET A 9 38.58 8.95 0.18
C MET A 9 37.66 7.81 -0.27
N HIS A 10 38.21 6.67 -0.72
CA HIS A 10 37.40 5.50 -1.09
C HIS A 10 36.58 4.96 0.08
N LYS A 11 37.19 4.84 1.27
CA LYS A 11 36.51 4.37 2.48
C LYS A 11 35.37 5.30 2.89
N LEU A 12 35.59 6.62 2.79
CA LEU A 12 34.56 7.63 3.04
C LEU A 12 33.40 7.51 2.04
N VAL A 13 33.69 7.36 0.75
CA VAL A 13 32.65 7.19 -0.29
C VAL A 13 31.85 5.91 -0.07
N ILE A 14 32.51 4.78 0.21
CA ILE A 14 31.84 3.50 0.48
C ILE A 14 30.95 3.59 1.72
N PHE A 15 31.44 4.20 2.80
CA PHE A 15 30.66 4.38 4.03
C PHE A 15 29.40 5.23 3.80
N THR A 16 29.53 6.34 3.06
CA THR A 16 28.39 7.19 2.71
C THR A 16 27.37 6.44 1.85
N ILE A 17 27.81 5.63 0.88
CA ILE A 17 26.90 4.81 0.06
C ILE A 17 26.13 3.81 0.92
N PHE A 18 26.79 3.10 1.84
CA PHE A 18 26.12 2.16 2.76
C PHE A 18 25.12 2.83 3.71
N ALA A 19 25.44 4.04 4.19
CA ALA A 19 24.54 4.81 5.05
C ALA A 19 23.27 5.25 4.29
N VAL A 20 23.41 5.68 3.03
CA VAL A 20 22.27 6.09 2.19
C VAL A 20 21.39 4.89 1.81
N ILE A 21 21.95 3.71 1.54
CA ILE A 21 21.19 2.50 1.24
C ILE A 21 20.36 2.03 2.45
N SER A 22 20.87 2.20 3.67
CA SER A 22 20.15 1.85 4.91
C SER A 22 18.96 2.78 5.21
N SER A 23 18.82 3.87 4.44
CA SER A 23 17.80 4.90 4.65
C SER A 23 16.47 4.63 3.94
N THR A 24 16.33 3.53 3.19
CA THR A 24 15.07 3.22 2.49
C THR A 24 14.08 2.53 3.42
N TRP A 25 13.46 3.31 4.31
CA TRP A 25 12.37 2.84 5.16
C TRP A 25 11.07 2.89 4.33
N ALA A 26 10.67 1.76 3.76
CA ALA A 26 9.32 1.62 3.25
C ALA A 26 8.37 1.44 4.45
N TYR A 27 7.41 2.37 4.61
CA TYR A 27 6.52 2.37 5.76
C TYR A 27 5.45 1.27 5.63
N SER A 28 5.45 0.31 6.56
CA SER A 28 4.42 -0.74 6.68
C SER A 28 3.08 -0.21 7.24
N ALA A 29 2.94 1.11 7.39
CA ALA A 29 1.78 1.72 8.03
C ALA A 29 0.49 1.63 7.18
N GLY A 30 0.63 1.48 5.85
CA GLY A 30 -0.49 1.50 4.91
C GLY A 30 -0.98 2.93 4.63
N ALA A 31 -2.13 3.04 3.95
CA ALA A 31 -2.76 4.33 3.66
C ALA A 31 -3.28 5.04 4.93
N PRO A 32 -3.15 6.38 5.01
CA PRO A 32 -3.59 7.16 6.16
C PRO A 32 -5.13 7.28 6.21
N GLU A 33 -5.70 7.49 7.40
CA GLU A 33 -7.15 7.64 7.56
C GLU A 33 -7.73 8.83 6.78
N SER A 34 -6.92 9.86 6.51
CA SER A 34 -7.34 11.01 5.70
C SER A 34 -7.75 10.65 4.26
N THR A 35 -7.42 9.46 3.77
CA THR A 35 -7.83 8.98 2.42
C THR A 35 -9.11 8.17 2.43
N CYS A 36 -9.75 7.96 3.59
CA CYS A 36 -10.96 7.13 3.71
C CYS A 36 -12.12 7.64 2.84
N ASP A 37 -12.29 8.96 2.73
CA ASP A 37 -13.42 9.57 2.02
C ASP A 37 -13.15 9.76 0.54
N ASP A 38 -12.00 10.36 0.21
CA ASP A 38 -11.67 10.73 -1.17
C ASP A 38 -11.03 9.61 -1.97
N MET A 39 -10.57 8.53 -1.31
CA MET A 39 -9.81 7.41 -1.90
C MET A 39 -8.65 7.89 -2.79
N THR A 40 -8.13 9.09 -2.52
CA THR A 40 -7.16 9.78 -3.36
C THR A 40 -5.76 9.54 -2.81
N PRO A 41 -4.87 8.86 -3.55
CA PRO A 41 -3.49 8.69 -3.14
C PRO A 41 -2.81 10.06 -2.96
N LYS A 42 -2.14 10.28 -1.83
CA LYS A 42 -1.44 11.54 -1.53
C LYS A 42 -0.03 11.56 -2.15
N HIS A 43 0.07 11.15 -3.41
CA HIS A 43 1.30 11.19 -4.20
C HIS A 43 1.25 12.34 -5.21
N PRO A 44 2.40 12.91 -5.63
CA PRO A 44 2.46 14.09 -6.49
C PRO A 44 2.23 13.75 -7.97
N VAL A 45 1.27 12.87 -8.26
CA VAL A 45 0.93 12.42 -9.60
C VAL A 45 -0.56 12.55 -9.83
N GLU A 46 -0.92 12.99 -11.03
CA GLU A 46 -2.32 13.10 -11.42
C GLU A 46 -2.98 11.72 -11.51
N PRO A 47 -4.27 11.59 -11.14
CA PRO A 47 -5.02 10.37 -11.30
C PRO A 47 -5.02 9.88 -12.76
N GLN A 48 -4.90 8.56 -12.92
CA GLN A 48 -4.98 7.95 -14.24
C GLN A 48 -6.38 8.15 -14.84
N LYS A 49 -6.44 8.62 -16.09
CA LYS A 49 -7.69 8.79 -16.86
C LYS A 49 -7.99 7.65 -17.82
N SER A 50 -6.99 6.81 -18.12
CA SER A 50 -7.14 5.62 -18.96
C SER A 50 -7.81 4.48 -18.19
N ARG A 51 -8.35 3.50 -18.92
CA ARG A 51 -9.01 2.32 -18.33
C ARG A 51 -8.09 1.62 -17.32
N LEU A 52 -8.66 1.22 -16.19
CA LEU A 52 -7.95 0.46 -15.16
C LEU A 52 -7.32 -0.81 -15.77
N PRO A 53 -6.01 -1.04 -15.62
CA PRO A 53 -5.32 -2.21 -16.20
C PRO A 53 -5.46 -3.49 -15.35
N TYR A 54 -6.33 -3.46 -14.34
CA TYR A 54 -6.57 -4.54 -13.37
C TYR A 54 -8.04 -4.98 -13.45
N LYS A 55 -8.29 -6.24 -13.09
CA LYS A 55 -9.63 -6.81 -12.95
C LYS A 55 -9.92 -7.01 -11.47
N ILE A 56 -11.10 -6.57 -11.05
CA ILE A 56 -11.65 -6.82 -9.72
C ILE A 56 -12.76 -7.85 -9.91
N LEU A 57 -12.62 -9.01 -9.27
CA LEU A 57 -13.62 -10.07 -9.27
C LEU A 57 -14.21 -10.17 -7.86
N ILE A 58 -15.51 -10.39 -7.78
CA ILE A 58 -16.25 -10.53 -6.54
C ILE A 58 -16.92 -11.90 -6.59
N SER A 59 -16.88 -12.67 -5.50
CA SER A 59 -17.46 -14.02 -5.50
C SER A 59 -19.00 -14.05 -5.52
N LYS A 60 -19.66 -12.91 -5.22
CA LYS A 60 -21.12 -12.77 -5.17
C LYS A 60 -21.55 -11.39 -5.67
N ASP A 61 -22.62 -11.35 -6.48
CA ASP A 61 -23.19 -10.10 -7.02
C ASP A 61 -24.17 -9.42 -6.05
N ALA A 62 -24.67 -10.15 -5.06
CA ALA A 62 -25.56 -9.65 -4.02
C ALA A 62 -25.12 -10.21 -2.66
N VAL A 63 -25.19 -9.36 -1.63
CA VAL A 63 -24.66 -9.65 -0.31
C VAL A 63 -25.71 -9.27 0.73
N LYS A 64 -25.99 -10.18 1.67
CA LYS A 64 -26.80 -9.87 2.85
C LYS A 64 -25.91 -9.53 4.04
N GLY A 65 -26.46 -8.79 5.00
CA GLY A 65 -25.75 -8.46 6.23
C GLY A 65 -25.22 -9.71 6.94
N GLY A 66 -23.93 -9.73 7.24
CA GLY A 66 -23.24 -10.85 7.90
C GLY A 66 -22.65 -11.89 6.95
N GLU A 67 -22.84 -11.77 5.64
CA GLU A 67 -22.19 -12.65 4.67
C GLU A 67 -20.77 -12.18 4.33
N GLU A 68 -19.87 -13.14 4.16
CA GLU A 68 -18.53 -12.89 3.63
C GLU A 68 -18.52 -12.92 2.10
N VAL A 69 -17.66 -12.07 1.54
CA VAL A 69 -17.46 -11.87 0.11
C VAL A 69 -15.97 -11.84 -0.15
N GLU A 70 -15.54 -12.64 -1.12
CA GLU A 70 -14.15 -12.68 -1.55
C GLU A 70 -13.97 -11.67 -2.68
N ILE A 71 -12.92 -10.84 -2.57
CA ILE A 71 -12.56 -9.84 -3.57
C ILE A 71 -11.16 -10.16 -4.10
N THR A 72 -11.07 -10.39 -5.39
CA THR A 72 -9.81 -10.75 -6.06
C THR A 72 -9.39 -9.65 -7.03
N ILE A 73 -8.20 -9.09 -6.80
CA ILE A 73 -7.56 -8.13 -7.70
C ILE A 73 -6.52 -8.88 -8.54
N SER A 74 -6.68 -8.86 -9.86
CA SER A 74 -5.77 -9.55 -10.80
C SER A 74 -5.35 -8.64 -11.94
N GLY A 75 -4.21 -8.95 -12.57
CA GLY A 75 -3.71 -8.20 -13.72
C GLY A 75 -2.19 -8.13 -13.75
N LYS A 76 -1.66 -7.01 -14.26
CA LYS A 76 -0.22 -6.74 -14.23
C LYS A 76 0.26 -6.59 -12.78
N ILE A 77 1.57 -6.73 -12.58
CA ILE A 77 2.20 -6.46 -11.27
C ILE A 77 1.90 -5.01 -10.86
N PHE A 78 1.38 -4.83 -9.64
CA PHE A 78 1.17 -3.53 -9.01
C PHE A 78 1.99 -3.44 -7.72
N LYS A 79 2.34 -2.21 -7.34
CA LYS A 79 3.15 -1.92 -6.15
C LYS A 79 2.32 -1.80 -4.87
N GLY A 80 1.00 -1.63 -5.01
CA GLY A 80 0.07 -1.52 -3.91
C GLY A 80 -1.32 -1.16 -4.40
N PHE A 81 -2.26 -1.15 -3.46
CA PHE A 81 -3.66 -0.84 -3.71
C PHE A 81 -4.29 -0.18 -2.49
N LEU A 82 -5.40 0.52 -2.73
CA LEU A 82 -6.34 0.97 -1.73
C LEU A 82 -7.72 0.49 -2.18
N LEU A 83 -8.39 -0.32 -1.36
CA LEU A 83 -9.67 -0.94 -1.67
C LEU A 83 -10.69 -0.60 -0.59
N GLN A 84 -11.88 -0.20 -1.03
CA GLN A 84 -13.00 0.10 -0.16
C GLN A 84 -14.27 -0.45 -0.79
N VAL A 85 -15.14 -1.03 0.02
CA VAL A 85 -16.50 -1.41 -0.40
C VAL A 85 -17.42 -0.25 -0.07
N ARG A 86 -18.22 0.19 -1.06
CA ARG A 86 -19.12 1.34 -0.90
C ARG A 86 -20.55 0.95 -1.22
N ASN A 87 -21.47 1.51 -0.45
CA ASN A 87 -22.87 1.67 -0.84
C ASN A 87 -23.06 3.16 -1.16
N GLU A 88 -23.23 3.49 -2.43
CA GLU A 88 -23.13 4.86 -2.95
C GLU A 88 -21.78 5.49 -2.56
N ASP A 89 -21.78 6.56 -1.77
CA ASP A 89 -20.57 7.25 -1.30
C ASP A 89 -20.13 6.79 0.11
N LYS A 90 -20.88 5.88 0.74
CA LYS A 90 -20.59 5.44 2.11
C LYS A 90 -19.77 4.17 2.11
N ALA A 91 -18.64 4.18 2.80
CA ALA A 91 -17.87 2.99 3.11
C ALA A 91 -18.69 2.05 3.99
N VAL A 92 -18.84 0.79 3.57
CA VAL A 92 -19.62 -0.25 4.27
C VAL A 92 -18.83 -1.55 4.41
N GLY A 93 -19.29 -2.42 5.29
CA GLY A 93 -18.63 -3.69 5.58
C GLY A 93 -17.34 -3.55 6.38
N GLU A 94 -16.65 -4.67 6.53
CA GLU A 94 -15.38 -4.75 7.24
C GLU A 94 -14.46 -5.77 6.56
N PHE A 95 -13.20 -5.39 6.34
CA PHE A 95 -12.19 -6.30 5.82
C PHE A 95 -11.66 -7.20 6.92
N GLN A 96 -11.87 -8.50 6.76
CA GLN A 96 -11.29 -9.55 7.60
C GLN A 96 -9.94 -9.96 7.00
N ILE A 97 -8.88 -9.25 7.38
CA ILE A 97 -7.50 -9.55 6.98
C ILE A 97 -6.74 -10.02 8.22
N PRO A 98 -6.11 -11.21 8.19
CA PRO A 98 -5.26 -11.68 9.28
C PRO A 98 -4.16 -10.67 9.61
N ASP A 99 -3.88 -10.47 10.90
CA ASP A 99 -2.85 -9.52 11.34
C ASP A 99 -1.42 -9.92 10.90
N ASP A 100 -1.21 -11.19 10.53
CA ASP A 100 0.04 -11.74 10.01
C ASP A 100 0.14 -11.71 8.47
N ASP A 101 -0.85 -11.15 7.77
CA ASP A 101 -0.76 -10.92 6.34
C ASP A 101 0.38 -9.93 6.04
N LYS A 102 1.28 -10.35 5.15
CA LYS A 102 2.52 -9.60 4.85
C LYS A 102 2.31 -8.50 3.81
N TYR A 103 1.19 -8.50 3.11
CA TYR A 103 0.98 -7.67 1.93
C TYR A 103 -0.17 -6.70 2.11
N SER A 104 -1.16 -7.04 2.94
CA SER A 104 -2.39 -6.28 3.06
C SER A 104 -2.70 -6.01 4.51
N LYS A 105 -3.29 -4.85 4.78
CA LYS A 105 -3.78 -4.47 6.10
C LYS A 105 -5.12 -3.77 5.96
N ALA A 106 -5.99 -3.96 6.95
CA ALA A 106 -7.18 -3.15 7.05
C ALA A 106 -6.94 -1.89 7.92
N THR A 107 -7.29 -0.73 7.38
CA THR A 107 -7.21 0.58 8.05
C THR A 107 -8.56 0.96 8.64
N ASN A 108 -8.53 1.57 9.83
CA ASN A 108 -9.72 2.10 10.45
C ASN A 108 -10.21 3.34 9.69
N CYS A 109 -11.44 3.28 9.21
CA CYS A 109 -12.14 4.40 8.60
C CYS A 109 -13.49 4.52 9.28
N HIS A 110 -13.70 5.63 9.98
CA HIS A 110 -14.95 5.92 10.71
C HIS A 110 -15.30 4.87 11.78
N GLY A 111 -14.29 4.37 12.50
CA GLY A 111 -14.48 3.44 13.61
C GLY A 111 -14.56 1.95 13.23
N ALA A 112 -14.33 1.59 11.96
CA ALA A 112 -14.32 0.20 11.49
C ALA A 112 -13.24 -0.04 10.43
N LYS A 113 -12.81 -1.30 10.24
CA LYS A 113 -11.81 -1.70 9.24
C LYS A 113 -12.38 -1.68 7.80
N ARG A 114 -12.80 -0.51 7.31
CA ARG A 114 -13.53 -0.36 6.03
C ARG A 114 -12.65 -0.22 4.80
N VAL A 115 -11.34 -0.09 4.97
CA VAL A 115 -10.40 0.06 3.87
C VAL A 115 -9.30 -0.97 3.98
N SER A 116 -9.02 -1.67 2.89
CA SER A 116 -7.85 -2.53 2.76
C SER A 116 -6.77 -1.82 1.96
N THR A 117 -5.54 -1.85 2.45
CA THR A 117 -4.39 -1.20 1.84
C THR A 117 -3.24 -2.20 1.71
N PHE A 118 -2.46 -2.05 0.65
CA PHE A 118 -1.17 -2.72 0.58
C PHE A 118 -0.22 -2.14 1.63
N ILE A 119 0.55 -3.00 2.28
CA ILE A 119 1.66 -2.63 3.15
C ILE A 119 2.96 -3.05 2.50
N PHE A 120 3.90 -2.10 2.36
CA PHE A 120 5.27 -2.46 2.04
C PHE A 120 5.87 -3.12 3.28
N SER A 121 5.82 -4.45 3.32
CA SER A 121 6.62 -5.19 4.28
C SER A 121 8.09 -4.98 3.92
N LYS A 122 8.88 -4.62 4.93
CA LYS A 122 10.32 -4.39 4.83
C LYS A 122 10.95 -5.65 4.24
N MET A 123 11.56 -5.53 3.05
CA MET A 123 12.49 -6.55 2.53
C MET A 123 13.75 -6.58 3.38
#